data_AF-A0A1B7YNI5-F1
#
_entry.id   AF-A0A1B7YNI5-F1
#
_cell.length_a   1.000
_cell.length_b   1.000
_cell.length_c   1.000
_cell.angle_alpha   90.00
_cell.angle_beta   90.00
_cell.angle_gamma   90.00
#
_symmetry.space_group_name_H-M   'P 1'
#
loop_
_entity.id
_entity.type
_entity.pdbx_description
1 polymer ?
#
loop_
_entity_poly.entity_id
_entity_poly.type
_entity_poly.pdbx_seq_one_letter_code
_entity_poly.pdbx_strand_id
1 'polypeptide(L)'
;MNSVSVFRFSQLSFGVARTSIRHGHTRSRRRAPQPELTNFEPGHGEQIWVYSHLTSNQVIYSHTKQLDSNRALRQLPFNGKKTKPAKLRRDYWEPMALIQLPSGAGVAGQSVFQKLREFRRLHELCWDESLRFTKNTDTFTGVTKTRVRNRLERGVALNDQRANSIADMAAVLAGVGRGSRLLVSPQEKKAVLEEGKTLVGRKWSQKPPPPTATVVAKEGEGEDVSKAVEGEDASNVIKAEDASKVVEGPEELLPATIYWANEADRNFAERWSDNVTHDVFDNVKAVLAENQFTEAIEEGSEALEAETKPLEAETKAEKALDKSLV
;
A
#
# COMPACT_ATOMS: atom_id res chain seq x y z
N MET A 1 76.92 -15.72 29.10
CA MET A 1 76.76 -17.19 29.19
C MET A 1 75.31 -17.51 28.93
N ASN A 2 75.12 -18.40 27.95
CA ASN A 2 73.89 -18.62 27.19
C ASN A 2 72.95 -19.58 27.90
N SER A 3 71.64 -19.35 27.78
CA SER A 3 70.64 -20.41 27.77
C SER A 3 69.93 -20.39 26.42
N VAL A 4 70.01 -21.53 25.71
CA VAL A 4 69.26 -21.80 24.50
C VAL A 4 68.01 -22.58 24.89
N SER A 5 66.85 -22.13 24.44
CA SER A 5 65.69 -23.01 24.26
C SER A 5 65.26 -22.92 22.80
N VAL A 6 65.19 -24.09 22.18
CA VAL A 6 64.88 -24.31 20.78
C VAL A 6 63.36 -24.23 20.60
N PHE A 7 62.88 -23.29 19.80
CA PHE A 7 61.54 -23.35 19.22
C PHE A 7 61.65 -23.55 17.72
N ARG A 8 61.09 -24.67 17.24
CA ARG A 8 61.12 -25.11 15.84
C ARG A 8 60.21 -24.24 14.98
N PHE A 9 60.78 -23.26 14.28
CA PHE A 9 60.11 -22.46 13.24
C PHE A 9 60.08 -23.18 11.88
N SER A 10 59.43 -24.34 11.78
CA SER A 10 59.34 -25.00 10.46
C SER A 10 58.09 -25.86 10.31
N GLN A 11 56.91 -25.25 10.34
CA GLN A 11 55.69 -25.86 9.78
C GLN A 11 54.53 -24.86 9.59
N LEU A 12 54.81 -23.68 9.02
CA LEU A 12 53.77 -22.94 8.33
C LEU A 12 54.12 -22.95 6.85
N SER A 13 53.53 -23.92 6.15
CA SER A 13 53.39 -23.88 4.71
C SER A 13 52.78 -22.54 4.34
N PHE A 14 53.54 -21.73 3.62
CA PHE A 14 53.09 -20.54 2.92
C PHE A 14 52.09 -20.96 1.83
N GLY A 15 50.89 -21.36 2.23
CA GLY A 15 49.72 -21.30 1.39
C GLY A 15 49.34 -19.83 1.31
N VAL A 16 49.69 -19.17 0.21
CA VAL A 16 49.16 -17.85 -0.13
C VAL A 16 47.64 -17.99 -0.18
N ALA A 17 46.97 -17.73 0.95
CA ALA A 17 45.56 -17.47 0.96
C ALA A 17 45.40 -16.19 0.14
N ARG A 18 45.16 -16.35 -1.16
CA ARG A 18 44.58 -15.33 -2.03
C ARG A 18 43.19 -15.05 -1.49
N THR A 19 43.11 -14.38 -0.34
CA THR A 19 41.94 -13.65 0.10
C THR A 19 41.84 -12.47 -0.85
N SER A 20 41.32 -12.76 -2.04
CA SER A 20 40.76 -11.74 -2.92
C SER A 20 39.65 -11.09 -2.12
N ILE A 21 39.98 -9.98 -1.45
CA ILE A 21 38.99 -9.03 -0.97
C ILE A 21 38.37 -8.48 -2.25
N ARG A 22 37.35 -9.18 -2.76
CA ARG A 22 36.43 -8.60 -3.70
C ARG A 22 35.96 -7.33 -3.01
N HIS A 23 36.31 -6.17 -3.55
CA HIS A 23 35.67 -4.91 -3.23
C HIS A 23 34.22 -5.01 -3.76
N GLY A 24 33.43 -5.89 -3.14
CA GLY A 24 32.02 -6.02 -3.38
C GLY A 24 31.39 -4.75 -2.85
N HIS A 25 30.90 -3.93 -3.77
CA HIS A 25 30.11 -2.74 -3.43
C HIS A 25 28.97 -3.16 -2.48
N THR A 26 29.08 -2.81 -1.21
CA THR A 26 28.15 -3.23 -0.14
C THR A 26 26.81 -2.52 -0.20
N ARG A 27 26.67 -1.48 -1.05
CA ARG A 27 25.35 -0.89 -1.28
C ARG A 27 24.60 -1.80 -2.24
N SER A 28 23.54 -2.41 -1.72
CA SER A 28 22.51 -3.07 -2.53
C SER A 28 22.14 -2.16 -3.69
N ARG A 29 22.28 -2.63 -4.94
CA ARG A 29 21.79 -1.90 -6.10
C ARG A 29 20.31 -1.57 -5.86
N ARG A 30 19.98 -0.28 -5.70
CA ARG A 30 18.59 0.16 -5.67
C ARG A 30 18.00 -0.17 -7.03
N ARG A 31 17.16 -1.20 -7.10
CA ARG A 31 16.44 -1.53 -8.33
C ARG A 31 15.45 -0.40 -8.57
N ALA A 32 15.42 0.12 -9.80
CA ALA A 32 14.35 1.01 -10.21
C ALA A 32 13.02 0.25 -10.08
N PRO A 33 11.96 0.89 -9.58
CA PRO A 33 10.65 0.25 -9.56
C PRO A 33 10.22 -0.01 -11.00
N GLN A 34 9.80 -1.24 -11.26
CA GLN A 34 9.27 -1.67 -12.55
C GLN A 34 7.78 -1.96 -12.36
N PRO A 35 6.90 -0.94 -12.48
CA PRO A 35 5.46 -1.12 -12.29
C PRO A 35 4.88 -2.13 -13.28
N GLU A 36 5.43 -2.21 -14.49
CA GLU A 36 5.01 -3.16 -15.54
C GLU A 36 5.11 -4.62 -15.10
N LEU A 37 6.08 -4.98 -14.25
CA LEU A 37 6.26 -6.37 -13.79
C LEU A 37 5.24 -6.80 -12.73
N THR A 38 4.46 -5.86 -12.20
CA THR A 38 3.54 -6.16 -11.11
C THR A 38 2.25 -6.84 -11.58
N ASN A 39 1.94 -6.79 -12.88
CA ASN A 39 0.78 -7.44 -13.52
C ASN A 39 -0.50 -7.27 -12.69
N PHE A 40 -0.77 -6.06 -12.20
CA PHE A 40 -2.04 -5.76 -11.57
C PHE A 40 -3.13 -5.59 -12.62
N GLU A 41 -4.34 -6.03 -12.29
CA GLU A 41 -5.51 -5.73 -13.11
C GLU A 41 -5.67 -4.21 -13.31
N PRO A 42 -6.14 -3.76 -14.49
CA PRO A 42 -6.43 -2.35 -14.70
C PRO A 42 -7.48 -1.88 -13.68
N GLY A 43 -7.27 -0.69 -13.10
CA GLY A 43 -8.11 -0.17 -12.02
C GLY A 43 -7.81 -0.71 -10.62
N HIS A 44 -6.82 -1.60 -10.47
CA HIS A 44 -6.43 -2.09 -9.14
C HIS A 44 -5.91 -0.96 -8.24
N GLY A 45 -6.58 -0.76 -7.11
CA GLY A 45 -6.24 0.25 -6.11
C GLY A 45 -7.10 1.50 -6.18
N GLU A 46 -7.90 1.70 -7.23
CA GLU A 46 -8.82 2.85 -7.31
C GLU A 46 -9.89 2.82 -6.21
N GLN A 47 -10.30 1.61 -5.83
CA GLN A 47 -11.23 1.36 -4.74
C GLN A 47 -10.52 0.66 -3.58
N ILE A 48 -10.79 1.15 -2.37
CA ILE A 48 -10.32 0.54 -1.12
C ILE A 48 -11.53 0.33 -0.22
N TRP A 49 -11.79 -0.93 0.09
CA TRP A 49 -12.84 -1.35 1.00
C TRP A 49 -12.30 -1.44 2.43
N VAL A 50 -13.05 -0.87 3.36
CA VAL A 50 -12.75 -0.90 4.79
C VAL A 50 -13.86 -1.67 5.49
N TYR A 51 -13.51 -2.79 6.12
CA TYR A 51 -14.42 -3.64 6.86
C TYR A 51 -14.21 -3.47 8.35
N SER A 52 -15.30 -3.43 9.12
CA SER A 52 -15.28 -3.44 10.57
C SER A 52 -15.95 -4.70 11.12
N HIS A 53 -15.42 -5.21 12.22
CA HIS A 53 -16.07 -6.27 12.99
C HIS A 53 -17.12 -5.67 13.92
N LEU A 54 -18.37 -6.16 13.85
CA LEU A 54 -19.52 -5.63 14.59
C LEU A 54 -19.31 -5.45 16.10
N THR A 55 -18.77 -6.47 16.78
CA THR A 55 -18.61 -6.45 18.24
C THR A 55 -17.25 -6.01 18.74
N SER A 56 -16.18 -6.36 18.03
CA SER A 56 -14.79 -6.14 18.47
C SER A 56 -14.15 -4.88 17.87
N ASN A 57 -14.84 -4.20 16.94
CA ASN A 57 -14.37 -3.00 16.25
C ASN A 57 -12.98 -3.14 15.60
N GLN A 58 -12.57 -4.38 15.31
CA GLN A 58 -11.39 -4.64 14.50
C GLN A 58 -11.65 -4.18 13.07
N VAL A 59 -10.66 -3.58 12.44
CA VAL A 59 -10.78 -3.05 11.08
C VAL A 59 -9.88 -3.84 10.14
N ILE A 60 -10.32 -4.07 8.90
CA ILE A 60 -9.55 -4.75 7.85
C ILE A 60 -9.69 -3.95 6.55
N TYR A 61 -8.57 -3.79 5.85
CA TYR A 61 -8.53 -3.11 4.55
C TYR A 61 -8.47 -4.14 3.42
N SER A 62 -9.21 -3.94 2.33
CA SER A 62 -9.12 -4.75 1.12
C SER A 62 -9.19 -3.89 -0.14
N HIS A 63 -8.64 -4.38 -1.25
CA HIS A 63 -8.92 -3.81 -2.58
C HIS A 63 -10.15 -4.44 -3.23
N THR A 64 -10.53 -5.65 -2.79
CA THR A 64 -11.67 -6.39 -3.32
C THR A 64 -12.92 -6.12 -2.50
N LYS A 65 -14.05 -6.11 -3.20
CA LYS A 65 -15.41 -6.03 -2.62
C LYS A 65 -15.82 -7.26 -1.84
N GLN A 66 -15.20 -8.41 -2.10
CA GLN A 66 -15.33 -9.60 -1.26
C GLN A 66 -14.10 -9.73 -0.39
N LEU A 67 -14.30 -10.01 0.89
CA LEU A 67 -13.22 -10.13 1.85
C LEU A 67 -12.55 -11.51 1.74
N ASP A 68 -11.31 -11.56 1.26
CA ASP A 68 -10.51 -12.79 1.26
C ASP A 68 -10.03 -13.13 2.68
N SER A 69 -10.46 -14.28 3.18
CA SER A 69 -10.14 -14.80 4.52
C SER A 69 -8.64 -14.83 4.81
N ASN A 70 -7.83 -15.31 3.87
CA ASN A 70 -6.39 -15.51 4.08
C ASN A 70 -5.64 -14.18 4.19
N ARG A 71 -5.97 -13.22 3.30
CA ARG A 71 -5.38 -11.87 3.34
C ARG A 71 -5.84 -11.09 4.56
N ALA A 72 -7.10 -11.21 4.93
CA ALA A 72 -7.71 -10.50 6.04
C ALA A 72 -7.17 -10.99 7.40
N LEU A 73 -7.05 -12.31 7.63
CA LEU A 73 -6.49 -12.87 8.86
C LEU A 73 -5.01 -12.50 9.10
N ARG A 74 -4.25 -12.21 8.04
CA ARG A 74 -2.86 -11.73 8.15
C ARG A 74 -2.76 -10.30 8.68
N GLN A 75 -3.83 -9.51 8.59
CA GLN A 75 -3.82 -8.15 9.11
C GLN A 75 -4.11 -8.10 10.61
N LEU A 76 -4.82 -9.10 11.15
CA LEU A 76 -5.16 -9.16 12.57
C LEU A 76 -3.95 -9.65 13.40
N PRO A 77 -3.40 -8.83 14.33
CA PRO A 77 -2.35 -9.27 15.24
C PRO A 77 -2.89 -10.21 16.31
N PHE A 78 -1.98 -10.85 17.04
CA PHE A 78 -2.32 -11.61 18.24
C PHE A 78 -2.17 -10.73 19.48
N ASN A 79 -3.29 -10.22 20.00
CA ASN A 79 -3.31 -9.35 21.19
C ASN A 79 -3.60 -10.13 22.50
N GLY A 80 -3.84 -11.44 22.41
CA GLY A 80 -4.16 -12.30 23.55
C GLY A 80 -5.03 -13.50 23.17
N LYS A 81 -5.29 -14.38 24.14
CA LYS A 81 -6.16 -15.55 23.93
C LYS A 81 -7.57 -15.08 23.54
N LYS A 82 -8.17 -15.70 22.52
CA LYS A 82 -9.50 -15.37 21.97
C LYS A 82 -9.64 -13.96 21.37
N THR A 83 -8.55 -13.25 21.12
CA THR A 83 -8.60 -11.91 20.48
C THR A 83 -8.62 -12.00 18.95
N LYS A 84 -7.91 -12.98 18.38
CA LYS A 84 -7.86 -13.26 16.95
C LYS A 84 -8.78 -14.43 16.61
N PRO A 85 -9.75 -14.27 15.69
CA PRO A 85 -10.60 -15.38 15.27
C PRO A 85 -9.79 -16.41 14.46
N ALA A 86 -10.17 -17.69 14.56
CA ALA A 86 -9.52 -18.76 13.80
C ALA A 86 -9.89 -18.72 12.31
N LYS A 87 -11.14 -18.37 12.00
CA LYS A 87 -11.66 -18.14 10.65
C LYS A 87 -12.53 -16.88 10.66
N LEU A 88 -12.55 -16.15 9.55
CA LEU A 88 -13.49 -15.03 9.40
C LEU A 88 -14.87 -15.59 9.09
N ARG A 89 -15.86 -15.16 9.85
CA ARG A 89 -17.26 -15.48 9.57
C ARG A 89 -17.93 -14.24 9.00
N ARG A 90 -18.62 -14.39 7.86
CA ARG A 90 -19.20 -13.28 7.09
C ARG A 90 -20.17 -12.40 7.89
N ASP A 91 -20.90 -13.01 8.82
CA ASP A 91 -21.91 -12.36 9.66
C ASP A 91 -21.35 -11.29 10.61
N TYR A 92 -20.09 -11.40 11.02
CA TYR A 92 -19.48 -10.44 11.93
C TYR A 92 -18.80 -9.26 11.23
N TRP A 93 -18.55 -9.37 9.93
CA TRP A 93 -17.76 -8.40 9.18
C TRP A 93 -18.66 -7.62 8.22
N GLU A 94 -18.75 -6.32 8.46
CA GLU A 94 -19.52 -5.40 7.64
C GLU A 94 -18.60 -4.37 6.99
N PRO A 95 -18.90 -3.92 5.77
CA PRO A 95 -18.18 -2.80 5.17
C PRO A 95 -18.58 -1.52 5.89
N MET A 96 -17.58 -0.84 6.44
CA MET A 96 -17.74 0.43 7.15
C MET A 96 -17.63 1.62 6.19
N ALA A 97 -16.65 1.56 5.27
CA ALA A 97 -16.39 2.63 4.33
C ALA A 97 -15.77 2.10 3.03
N LEU A 98 -15.95 2.86 1.94
CA LEU A 98 -15.22 2.69 0.69
C LEU A 98 -14.58 4.01 0.33
N ILE A 99 -13.28 3.94 0.07
CA ILE A 99 -12.52 5.06 -0.47
C ILE A 99 -12.43 4.83 -1.97
N GLN A 100 -12.99 5.76 -2.74
CA GLN A 100 -12.90 5.79 -4.19
C GLN A 100 -12.01 6.95 -4.62
N LEU A 101 -10.98 6.61 -5.38
CA LEU A 101 -10.11 7.55 -6.06
C LEU A 101 -10.57 7.73 -7.52
N PRO A 102 -10.14 8.81 -8.20
CA PRO A 102 -10.43 8.99 -9.62
C PRO A 102 -9.87 7.83 -10.45
N SER A 103 -10.53 7.53 -11.56
CA SER A 103 -10.08 6.52 -12.52
C SER A 103 -8.67 6.86 -13.03
N GLY A 104 -7.79 5.86 -13.14
CA GLY A 104 -6.39 6.04 -13.49
C GLY A 104 -5.46 6.32 -12.29
N ALA A 105 -6.02 6.56 -11.10
CA ALA A 105 -5.26 6.82 -9.88
C ALA A 105 -4.97 5.57 -9.02
N GLY A 106 -5.07 4.35 -9.58
CA GLY A 106 -4.82 3.11 -8.83
C GLY A 106 -3.46 3.05 -8.13
N VAL A 107 -2.43 3.65 -8.74
CA VAL A 107 -1.08 3.79 -8.18
C VAL A 107 -1.07 4.62 -6.88
N ALA A 108 -1.89 5.68 -6.82
CA ALA A 108 -2.08 6.48 -5.61
C ALA A 108 -2.83 5.68 -4.54
N GLY A 109 -3.85 4.93 -4.94
CA GLY A 109 -4.62 4.08 -4.02
C GLY A 109 -3.82 2.93 -3.41
N GLN A 110 -2.89 2.33 -4.14
CA GLN A 110 -1.94 1.38 -3.56
C GLN A 110 -1.07 2.02 -2.47
N SER A 111 -0.65 3.28 -2.68
CA SER A 111 0.08 4.04 -1.66
C SER A 111 -0.80 4.33 -0.44
N VAL A 112 -2.06 4.74 -0.64
CA VAL A 112 -3.03 4.97 0.44
C VAL A 112 -3.23 3.69 1.25
N PHE A 113 -3.49 2.58 0.57
CA PHE A 113 -3.67 1.26 1.19
C PHE A 113 -2.46 0.82 2.00
N GLN A 114 -1.25 1.02 1.46
CA GLN A 114 -0.01 0.75 2.18
C GLN A 114 0.05 1.58 3.47
N LYS A 115 -0.22 2.88 3.40
CA LYS A 115 -0.13 3.79 4.54
C LYS A 115 -1.16 3.49 5.62
N LEU A 116 -2.41 3.20 5.24
CA LEU A 116 -3.45 2.77 6.18
C LEU A 116 -3.03 1.51 6.96
N ARG A 117 -2.38 0.55 6.27
CA ARG A 117 -1.88 -0.67 6.92
C ARG A 117 -0.66 -0.41 7.80
N GLU A 118 0.20 0.52 7.42
CA GLU A 118 1.33 0.97 8.24
C GLU A 118 0.83 1.64 9.52
N PHE A 119 -0.11 2.59 9.42
CA PHE A 119 -0.68 3.28 10.57
C PHE A 119 -1.41 2.34 11.52
N ARG A 120 -2.25 1.45 11.00
CA ARG A 120 -2.89 0.41 11.81
C ARG A 120 -1.86 -0.40 12.61
N ARG A 121 -0.79 -0.86 11.95
CA ARG A 121 0.26 -1.64 12.61
C ARG A 121 0.98 -0.81 13.69
N LEU A 122 1.13 0.49 13.47
CA LEU A 122 1.69 1.41 14.47
C LEU A 122 0.75 1.56 15.67
N HIS A 123 -0.56 1.72 15.48
CA HIS A 123 -1.53 1.79 16.58
C HIS A 123 -1.55 0.52 17.45
N GLU A 124 -1.31 -0.64 16.84
CA GLU A 124 -1.28 -1.92 17.56
C GLU A 124 0.05 -2.16 18.30
N LEU A 125 1.18 -1.61 17.83
CA LEU A 125 2.52 -1.86 18.38
C LEU A 125 3.09 -0.73 19.23
N CYS A 126 2.84 0.51 18.83
CA CYS A 126 3.43 1.74 19.38
C CYS A 126 2.34 2.60 20.02
N TRP A 127 1.69 2.05 21.04
CA TRP A 127 0.62 2.71 21.76
C TRP A 127 1.07 3.38 23.05
N ASP A 128 0.36 4.44 23.44
CA ASP A 128 0.66 5.25 24.63
C ASP A 128 0.19 4.62 25.95
N GLU A 129 0.72 5.12 27.06
CA GLU A 129 0.32 4.73 28.42
C GLU A 129 -1.20 4.81 28.67
N SER A 130 -1.94 5.60 27.88
CA SER A 130 -3.41 5.69 27.92
C SER A 130 -4.09 4.32 27.78
N LEU A 131 -3.51 3.40 27.00
CA LEU A 131 -4.03 2.04 26.84
C LEU A 131 -3.75 1.14 28.05
N ARG A 132 -2.81 1.51 28.92
CA ARG A 132 -2.57 0.80 30.19
C ARG A 132 -3.60 1.11 31.27
N PHE A 133 -4.23 2.28 31.24
CA PHE A 133 -5.15 2.72 32.30
C PHE A 133 -6.60 2.92 31.81
N THR A 134 -7.57 2.39 32.53
CA THR A 134 -8.97 2.82 32.41
C THR A 134 -9.20 4.06 33.24
N LYS A 135 -9.91 5.04 32.67
CA LYS A 135 -10.42 6.21 33.38
C LYS A 135 -11.91 6.01 33.55
N ASN A 136 -12.36 5.90 34.79
CA ASN A 136 -13.79 5.89 35.10
C ASN A 136 -14.11 7.23 35.75
N THR A 137 -14.96 8.01 35.09
CA THR A 137 -15.47 9.28 35.61
C THR A 137 -16.81 9.02 36.24
N ASP A 138 -16.91 9.24 37.55
CA ASP A 138 -18.18 9.14 38.26
C ASP A 138 -19.05 10.35 37.86
N THR A 139 -20.19 10.12 37.21
CA THR A 139 -21.07 11.19 36.67
C THR A 139 -21.62 12.12 37.75
N PHE A 140 -21.78 11.61 38.98
CA PHE A 140 -22.35 12.36 40.10
C PHE A 140 -21.32 13.25 40.81
N THR A 141 -20.08 12.77 40.99
CA THR A 141 -19.05 13.48 41.76
C THR A 141 -18.02 14.19 40.88
N GLY A 142 -17.97 13.88 39.59
CA GLY A 142 -16.96 14.39 38.65
C GLY A 142 -15.54 13.88 38.89
N VAL A 143 -15.34 12.97 39.85
CA VAL A 143 -14.00 12.46 40.19
C VAL A 143 -13.61 11.36 39.22
N THR A 144 -12.44 11.52 38.58
CA THR A 144 -11.87 10.51 37.69
C THR A 144 -10.97 9.56 38.46
N LYS A 145 -11.32 8.27 38.49
CA LYS A 145 -10.49 7.22 39.06
C LYS A 145 -9.75 6.48 37.95
N THR A 146 -8.46 6.28 38.13
CA THR A 146 -7.61 5.51 37.20
C THR A 146 -7.31 4.13 37.75
N ARG A 147 -7.46 3.11 36.91
CA ARG A 147 -7.11 1.72 37.24
C ARG A 147 -6.28 1.10 36.12
N VAL A 148 -5.32 0.25 36.48
CA VAL A 148 -4.53 -0.52 35.51
C VAL A 148 -5.40 -1.60 34.85
N ARG A 149 -5.43 -1.63 33.51
CA ARG A 149 -6.11 -2.67 32.72
C ARG A 149 -5.44 -4.03 32.88
N ASN A 150 -6.25 -5.07 33.03
CA ASN A 150 -5.77 -6.44 32.90
C ASN A 150 -5.30 -6.71 31.45
N ARG A 151 -4.46 -7.73 31.24
CA ARG A 151 -3.98 -8.16 29.92
C ARG A 151 -5.13 -8.47 28.95
N LEU A 152 -6.21 -9.07 29.46
CA LEU A 152 -7.40 -9.37 28.64
C LEU A 152 -8.10 -8.08 28.21
N GLU A 153 -8.42 -7.19 29.15
CA GLU A 153 -9.07 -5.90 28.88
C GLU A 153 -8.23 -5.04 27.94
N ARG A 154 -6.90 -5.06 28.11
CA ARG A 154 -5.96 -4.37 27.21
C ARG A 154 -5.99 -4.96 25.81
N GLY A 155 -6.02 -6.29 25.68
CA GLY A 155 -6.14 -6.96 24.38
C GLY A 155 -7.44 -6.62 23.65
N VAL A 156 -8.55 -6.48 24.39
CA VAL A 156 -9.84 -6.01 23.85
C VAL A 156 -9.76 -4.54 23.44
N ALA A 157 -9.20 -3.67 24.28
CA ALA A 157 -9.03 -2.25 23.95
C ALA A 157 -8.11 -2.03 22.73
N LEU A 158 -7.07 -2.85 22.56
CA LEU A 158 -6.20 -2.81 21.39
C LEU A 158 -6.88 -3.30 20.10
N ASN A 159 -7.93 -4.11 20.21
CA ASN A 159 -8.69 -4.56 19.05
C ASN A 159 -9.65 -3.47 18.53
N ASP A 160 -10.07 -2.55 19.39
CA ASP A 160 -10.95 -1.45 19.04
C ASP A 160 -10.18 -0.38 18.26
N GLN A 161 -10.09 -0.60 16.94
CA GLN A 161 -9.31 0.23 16.01
C GLN A 161 -10.22 1.04 15.09
N ARG A 162 -11.54 1.03 15.30
CA ARG A 162 -12.50 1.74 14.43
C ARG A 162 -12.23 3.25 14.40
N ALA A 163 -12.21 3.89 15.57
CA ALA A 163 -11.95 5.33 15.66
C ALA A 163 -10.56 5.71 15.09
N ASN A 164 -9.53 4.94 15.44
CA ASN A 164 -8.16 5.15 14.96
C ASN A 164 -8.08 5.02 13.43
N SER A 165 -8.73 4.01 12.85
CA SER A 165 -8.75 3.81 11.40
C SER A 165 -9.38 4.99 10.65
N ILE A 166 -10.38 5.63 11.24
CA ILE A 166 -11.05 6.79 10.63
C ILE A 166 -10.17 8.02 10.70
N ALA A 167 -9.50 8.23 11.83
CA ALA A 167 -8.46 9.25 11.95
C ALA A 167 -7.31 9.01 10.96
N ASP A 168 -6.90 7.76 10.76
CA ASP A 168 -5.88 7.38 9.77
C ASP A 168 -6.34 7.65 8.33
N MET A 169 -7.61 7.38 8.01
CA MET A 169 -8.18 7.72 6.70
C MET A 169 -8.10 9.22 6.43
N ALA A 170 -8.50 10.05 7.40
CA ALA A 170 -8.39 11.50 7.29
C ALA A 170 -6.94 11.97 7.12
N ALA A 171 -6.01 11.44 7.93
CA ALA A 171 -4.59 11.79 7.84
C ALA A 171 -3.97 11.37 6.50
N VAL A 172 -4.19 10.13 6.06
CA VAL A 172 -3.61 9.62 4.80
C VAL A 172 -4.15 10.39 3.60
N LEU A 173 -5.46 10.66 3.55
CA LEU A 173 -6.09 11.39 2.45
C LEU A 173 -5.70 12.88 2.41
N ALA A 174 -5.31 13.45 3.54
CA ALA A 174 -4.66 14.76 3.62
C ALA A 174 -3.19 14.75 3.16
N GLY A 175 -2.66 13.61 2.69
CA GLY A 175 -1.29 13.48 2.20
C GLY A 175 -0.25 13.12 3.27
N VAL A 176 -0.68 12.79 4.48
CA VAL A 176 0.25 12.41 5.57
C VAL A 176 0.90 11.06 5.25
N GLY A 177 2.21 10.98 5.53
CA GLY A 177 3.01 9.77 5.35
C GLY A 177 4.07 9.95 4.27
N ARG A 178 5.32 9.67 4.64
CA ARG A 178 6.46 9.81 3.72
C ARG A 178 6.25 8.95 2.48
N GLY A 179 6.33 9.59 1.31
CA GLY A 179 6.17 8.91 0.02
C GLY A 179 4.73 8.71 -0.41
N SER A 180 3.76 9.41 0.20
CA SER A 180 2.39 9.46 -0.31
C SER A 180 2.36 9.91 -1.77
N ARG A 181 1.55 9.21 -2.57
CA ARG A 181 1.33 9.46 -4.00
C ARG A 181 0.05 10.25 -4.29
N LEU A 182 -0.63 10.74 -3.24
CA LEU A 182 -1.80 11.61 -3.37
C LEU A 182 -1.43 13.07 -3.69
N LEU A 183 -0.20 13.47 -3.34
CA LEU A 183 0.38 14.76 -3.70
C LEU A 183 0.93 14.65 -5.13
N VAL A 184 0.33 15.44 -6.02
CA VAL A 184 0.49 15.33 -7.47
C VAL A 184 0.68 16.73 -8.04
N SER A 185 1.40 16.86 -9.17
CA SER A 185 1.53 18.16 -9.83
C SER A 185 0.18 18.60 -10.42
N PRO A 186 -0.10 19.91 -10.55
CA PRO A 186 -1.35 20.38 -11.15
C PRO A 186 -1.59 19.81 -12.56
N GLN A 187 -0.52 19.54 -13.32
CA GLN A 187 -0.61 18.94 -14.65
C GLN A 187 -0.98 17.46 -14.61
N GLU A 188 -0.34 16.69 -13.73
CA GLU A 188 -0.66 15.28 -13.54
C GLU A 188 -2.10 15.13 -13.03
N LYS A 189 -2.55 16.02 -12.15
CA LYS A 189 -3.94 16.04 -11.66
C LYS A 189 -4.93 16.26 -12.81
N LYS A 190 -4.66 17.23 -13.71
CA LYS A 190 -5.48 17.45 -14.91
C LYS A 190 -5.45 16.25 -15.85
N ALA A 191 -4.28 15.66 -16.09
CA ALA A 191 -4.13 14.48 -16.95
C ALA A 191 -4.93 13.26 -16.44
N VAL A 192 -5.01 13.07 -15.12
CA VAL A 192 -5.81 11.98 -14.53
C VAL A 192 -7.30 12.27 -14.61
N LEU A 193 -7.71 13.49 -14.24
CA LEU A 193 -9.13 13.82 -14.15
C LEU A 193 -9.79 14.00 -15.51
N GLU A 194 -9.11 14.66 -16.46
CA GLU A 194 -9.67 14.98 -17.77
C GLU A 194 -9.35 13.90 -18.82
N GLU A 195 -8.10 13.40 -18.83
CA GLU A 195 -7.64 12.48 -19.87
C GLU A 195 -7.68 11.01 -19.43
N GLY A 196 -7.98 10.72 -18.16
CA GLY A 196 -8.01 9.36 -17.62
C GLY A 196 -6.66 8.63 -17.67
N LYS A 197 -5.55 9.37 -17.81
CA LYS A 197 -4.21 8.79 -17.91
C LYS A 197 -3.80 8.18 -16.57
N THR A 198 -3.02 7.11 -16.64
CA THR A 198 -2.49 6.46 -15.44
C THR A 198 -1.49 7.37 -14.73
N LEU A 199 -1.60 7.45 -13.41
CA LEU A 199 -0.63 8.19 -12.60
C LEU A 199 0.76 7.58 -12.67
N VAL A 200 1.68 8.28 -13.33
CA VAL A 200 3.10 7.95 -13.32
C VAL A 200 3.76 8.69 -12.15
N GLY A 201 4.05 7.96 -11.06
CA GLY A 201 4.55 8.58 -9.84
C GLY A 201 5.87 9.36 -10.02
N ARG A 202 5.82 10.70 -9.87
CA ARG A 202 6.95 11.65 -9.97
C ARG A 202 8.24 11.22 -9.26
N LYS A 203 8.14 10.61 -8.08
CA LYS A 203 9.30 10.19 -7.26
C LYS A 203 10.04 8.95 -7.78
N TRP A 204 9.47 8.28 -8.77
CA TRP A 204 9.97 7.01 -9.30
C TRP A 204 9.95 6.93 -10.83
N SER A 205 9.58 8.01 -11.52
CA SER A 205 9.73 8.08 -12.98
C SER A 205 11.21 7.96 -13.34
N GLN A 206 11.52 7.22 -14.42
CA GLN A 206 12.91 7.03 -14.85
C GLN A 206 13.57 8.34 -15.32
N LYS A 207 12.74 9.32 -15.70
CA LYS A 207 13.13 10.70 -15.97
C LYS A 207 12.37 11.60 -14.98
N PRO A 208 12.89 11.83 -13.77
CA PRO A 208 12.31 12.85 -12.90
C PRO A 208 12.39 14.20 -13.63
N PRO A 209 11.34 15.04 -13.60
CA PRO A 209 11.42 16.37 -14.18
C PRO A 209 12.57 17.15 -13.52
N PRO A 210 13.29 18.00 -14.28
CA PRO A 210 14.48 18.69 -13.77
C PRO A 210 14.13 19.53 -12.53
N PRO A 211 14.97 19.51 -11.48
CA PRO A 211 14.72 20.30 -10.28
C PRO A 211 14.76 21.79 -10.64
N THR A 212 13.63 22.46 -10.48
CA THR A 212 13.48 23.91 -10.70
C THR A 212 14.43 24.66 -9.79
N ALA A 213 15.30 25.49 -10.39
CA ALA A 213 16.20 26.37 -9.66
C ALA A 213 15.37 27.32 -8.78
N THR A 214 15.67 27.32 -7.49
CA THR A 214 15.27 28.35 -6.52
C THR A 214 15.60 29.73 -7.09
N VAL A 215 14.58 30.45 -7.57
CA VAL A 215 14.69 31.89 -7.82
C VAL A 215 14.58 32.55 -6.46
N VAL A 216 15.72 33.01 -5.95
CA VAL A 216 15.81 33.97 -4.85
C VAL A 216 15.00 35.19 -5.27
N ALA A 217 13.93 35.49 -4.54
CA ALA A 217 13.24 36.76 -4.64
C ALA A 217 14.26 37.85 -4.33
N LYS A 218 14.59 38.66 -5.33
CA LYS A 218 15.26 39.95 -5.14
C LYS A 218 14.18 41.00 -5.34
N GLU A 219 13.77 41.60 -4.23
CA GLU A 219 12.99 42.83 -4.19
C GLU A 219 13.73 43.91 -5.00
N GLY A 220 12.96 44.73 -5.70
CA GLY A 220 13.47 45.69 -6.67
C GLY A 220 14.04 46.96 -6.05
N GLU A 221 14.83 47.68 -6.86
CA GLU A 221 14.88 49.15 -6.97
C GLU A 221 15.92 49.55 -8.05
N GLY A 222 15.59 50.56 -8.88
CA GLY A 222 16.56 51.51 -9.44
C GLY A 222 17.14 51.29 -10.86
N GLU A 223 16.56 52.00 -11.83
CA GLU A 223 17.17 52.83 -12.89
C GLU A 223 18.43 52.42 -13.71
N ASP A 224 18.22 52.49 -15.04
CA ASP A 224 19.03 53.17 -16.08
C ASP A 224 20.20 52.53 -16.87
N VAL A 225 19.99 52.60 -18.19
CA VAL A 225 20.91 52.99 -19.29
C VAL A 225 21.88 51.95 -19.88
N SER A 226 21.53 51.58 -21.11
CA SER A 226 22.33 51.18 -22.29
C SER A 226 23.83 50.85 -22.16
N LYS A 227 24.22 49.69 -22.72
CA LYS A 227 25.30 49.58 -23.72
C LYS A 227 25.29 48.22 -24.42
N ALA A 228 25.33 48.26 -25.74
CA ALA A 228 25.69 47.14 -26.60
C ALA A 228 27.20 46.85 -26.48
N VAL A 229 27.62 45.61 -26.77
CA VAL A 229 28.73 45.26 -27.67
C VAL A 229 28.68 43.75 -27.95
N GLU A 230 28.96 43.45 -29.21
CA GLU A 230 28.89 42.20 -29.96
C GLU A 230 29.86 41.09 -29.50
N GLY A 231 29.54 39.86 -29.89
CA GLY A 231 30.41 38.69 -29.75
C GLY A 231 29.68 37.43 -30.15
N GLU A 232 29.70 37.15 -31.46
CA GLU A 232 29.20 35.92 -32.09
C GLU A 232 29.93 34.68 -31.56
N ASP A 233 29.18 33.60 -31.32
CA ASP A 233 29.58 32.25 -31.71
C ASP A 233 28.32 31.40 -31.89
N ALA A 234 27.97 31.22 -33.15
CA ALA A 234 26.92 30.33 -33.59
C ALA A 234 27.40 28.88 -33.57
N SER A 235 26.63 27.97 -32.96
CA SER A 235 26.15 26.75 -33.63
C SER A 235 25.45 25.80 -32.66
N ASN A 236 24.12 25.89 -32.58
CA ASN A 236 23.27 24.78 -33.04
C ASN A 236 21.80 25.19 -32.98
N VAL A 237 21.23 25.39 -34.17
CA VAL A 237 19.79 25.51 -34.38
C VAL A 237 19.25 24.10 -34.65
N ILE A 238 18.42 23.60 -33.76
CA ILE A 238 17.29 22.75 -34.12
C ILE A 238 16.06 23.35 -33.43
N LYS A 239 15.19 23.94 -34.25
CA LYS A 239 13.84 24.37 -33.87
C LYS A 239 12.90 23.15 -33.90
N ALA A 240 12.13 23.00 -32.82
CA ALA A 240 10.80 22.38 -32.72
C ALA A 240 10.32 22.70 -31.29
N GLU A 241 9.78 23.89 -31.02
CA GLU A 241 8.39 24.27 -31.22
C GLU A 241 7.42 23.37 -30.42
N ASP A 242 6.68 24.01 -29.52
CA ASP A 242 5.68 23.48 -28.57
C ASP A 242 6.15 22.75 -27.30
N ALA A 243 7.06 23.37 -26.55
CA ALA A 243 7.12 23.16 -25.11
C ALA A 243 6.09 24.06 -24.43
N SER A 244 4.88 23.51 -24.20
CA SER A 244 3.90 24.12 -23.32
C SER A 244 4.57 24.47 -21.99
N LYS A 245 4.53 25.76 -21.66
CA LYS A 245 5.13 26.35 -20.47
C LYS A 245 4.50 25.68 -19.25
N VAL A 246 5.18 24.67 -18.69
CA VAL A 246 4.75 23.99 -17.47
C VAL A 246 4.99 24.94 -16.31
N VAL A 247 3.96 25.72 -15.97
CA VAL A 247 3.91 26.49 -14.74
C VAL A 247 3.67 25.49 -13.61
N GLU A 248 4.73 25.07 -12.91
CA GLU A 248 4.57 24.26 -11.70
C GLU A 248 4.09 25.17 -10.56
N GLY A 249 2.79 25.08 -10.24
CA GLY A 249 2.20 25.58 -9.00
C GLY A 249 2.51 24.67 -7.80
N PRO A 250 2.05 25.02 -6.58
CA PRO A 250 2.19 24.17 -5.40
C PRO A 250 1.62 22.75 -5.64
N GLU A 251 2.22 21.72 -5.04
CA GLU A 251 1.69 20.35 -5.14
C GLU A 251 0.24 20.30 -4.66
N GLU A 252 -0.63 19.64 -5.43
CA GLU A 252 -2.06 19.56 -5.14
C GLU A 252 -2.45 18.14 -4.72
N LEU A 253 -3.45 18.05 -3.85
CA LEU A 253 -4.04 16.76 -3.49
C LEU A 253 -5.03 16.31 -4.56
N LEU A 254 -5.02 15.01 -4.85
CA LEU A 254 -6.05 14.36 -5.65
C LEU A 254 -7.38 14.33 -4.89
N PRO A 255 -8.52 14.52 -5.58
CA PRO A 255 -9.83 14.34 -4.97
C PRO A 255 -10.06 12.88 -4.60
N ALA A 256 -10.78 12.63 -3.51
CA ALA A 256 -11.17 11.30 -3.08
C ALA A 256 -12.59 11.33 -2.51
N THR A 257 -13.42 10.36 -2.88
CA THR A 257 -14.76 10.20 -2.33
C THR A 257 -14.77 9.08 -1.31
N ILE A 258 -15.27 9.35 -0.10
CA ILE A 258 -15.50 8.32 0.91
C ILE A 258 -16.99 8.07 1.02
N TYR A 259 -17.38 6.83 0.76
CA TYR A 259 -18.73 6.35 1.01
C TYR A 259 -18.79 5.71 2.39
N TRP A 260 -19.72 6.15 3.22
CA TRP A 260 -19.88 5.70 4.61
C TRP A 260 -21.11 4.82 4.78
N ALA A 261 -20.96 3.71 5.51
CA ALA A 261 -22.10 2.88 5.90
C ALA A 261 -22.94 3.55 6.99
N ASN A 262 -22.29 4.32 7.87
CA ASN A 262 -22.92 5.15 8.87
C ASN A 262 -22.30 6.54 8.84
N GLU A 263 -23.12 7.58 8.66
CA GLU A 263 -22.65 8.97 8.60
C GLU A 263 -22.00 9.42 9.91
N ALA A 264 -22.41 8.88 11.05
CA ALA A 264 -21.85 9.23 12.36
C ALA A 264 -20.35 8.88 12.47
N ASP A 265 -19.86 7.91 11.68
CA ASP A 265 -18.47 7.48 11.72
C ASP A 265 -17.52 8.59 11.23
N ARG A 266 -17.96 9.51 10.38
CA ARG A 266 -17.10 10.60 9.91
C ARG A 266 -16.59 11.50 11.05
N ASN A 267 -17.32 11.54 12.17
CA ASN A 267 -17.06 12.41 13.31
C ASN A 267 -15.92 11.91 14.21
N PHE A 268 -15.39 10.70 13.98
CA PHE A 268 -14.20 10.22 14.71
C PHE A 268 -12.92 10.95 14.31
N ALA A 269 -12.89 11.57 13.13
CA ALA A 269 -11.81 12.47 12.74
C ALA A 269 -12.18 13.92 13.09
N GLU A 270 -11.26 14.64 13.73
CA GLU A 270 -11.49 16.04 14.14
C GLU A 270 -11.65 16.98 12.93
N ARG A 271 -10.93 16.69 11.85
CA ARG A 271 -10.95 17.48 10.61
C ARG A 271 -10.70 16.60 9.40
N TRP A 272 -11.30 16.99 8.29
CA TRP A 272 -11.08 16.42 6.97
C TRP A 272 -10.42 17.46 6.06
N SER A 273 -9.68 17.00 5.05
CA SER A 273 -9.07 17.87 4.06
C SER A 273 -10.05 18.21 2.93
N ASP A 274 -9.89 19.38 2.34
CA ASP A 274 -10.85 19.94 1.37
C ASP A 274 -10.98 19.13 0.06
N ASN A 275 -10.02 18.23 -0.21
CA ASN A 275 -10.05 17.32 -1.37
C ASN A 275 -10.95 16.09 -1.16
N VAL A 276 -11.44 15.87 0.05
CA VAL A 276 -12.25 14.68 0.39
C VAL A 276 -13.73 15.03 0.36
N THR A 277 -14.49 14.29 -0.43
CA THR A 277 -15.96 14.33 -0.43
C THR A 277 -16.51 13.14 0.37
N HIS A 278 -17.66 13.34 1.01
CA HIS A 278 -18.30 12.32 1.83
C HIS A 278 -19.71 12.07 1.31
N ASP A 279 -20.03 10.81 1.04
CA ASP A 279 -21.35 10.35 0.63
C ASP A 279 -21.80 9.16 1.50
N VAL A 280 -23.11 8.92 1.54
CA VAL A 280 -23.70 7.79 2.27
C VAL A 280 -23.91 6.61 1.33
N PHE A 281 -23.69 5.41 1.84
CA PHE A 281 -23.84 4.15 1.11
C PHE A 281 -25.29 3.69 0.95
N ASP A 282 -26.10 4.39 0.16
CA ASP A 282 -27.45 3.90 -0.17
C ASP A 282 -27.39 2.68 -1.12
N ASN A 283 -26.42 2.68 -2.04
CA ASN A 283 -26.29 1.65 -3.08
C ASN A 283 -25.55 0.38 -2.63
N VAL A 284 -24.90 0.35 -1.45
CA VAL A 284 -24.01 -0.78 -1.13
C VAL A 284 -24.71 -2.03 -0.62
N LYS A 285 -25.89 -1.93 -0.01
CA LYS A 285 -26.70 -3.14 0.24
C LYS A 285 -27.08 -3.82 -1.08
N ALA A 286 -27.50 -3.05 -2.08
CA ALA A 286 -27.85 -3.56 -3.40
C ALA A 286 -26.61 -4.12 -4.14
N VAL A 287 -25.55 -3.33 -4.22
CA VAL A 287 -24.29 -3.70 -4.87
C VAL A 287 -23.66 -4.93 -4.17
N LEU A 288 -23.63 -5.00 -2.84
CA LEU A 288 -23.16 -6.22 -2.15
C LEU A 288 -24.11 -7.40 -2.30
N ALA A 289 -25.43 -7.19 -2.39
CA ALA A 289 -26.40 -8.28 -2.62
C ALA A 289 -26.25 -8.90 -4.02
N GLU A 290 -26.00 -8.09 -5.04
CA GLU A 290 -25.79 -8.56 -6.43
C GLU A 290 -24.54 -9.44 -6.57
N ASN A 291 -23.48 -9.15 -5.82
CA ASN A 291 -22.23 -9.92 -5.87
C ASN A 291 -22.20 -11.10 -4.87
N GLN A 292 -23.31 -11.41 -4.20
CA GLN A 292 -23.39 -12.49 -3.20
C GLN A 292 -23.76 -13.86 -3.78
N PHE A 293 -24.12 -13.96 -5.07
CA PHE A 293 -24.51 -15.23 -5.71
C PHE A 293 -23.83 -15.44 -7.07
N THR A 294 -22.52 -15.64 -7.02
CA THR A 294 -21.92 -16.66 -7.88
C THR A 294 -21.31 -17.67 -6.92
N GLU A 295 -22.16 -18.48 -6.29
CA GLU A 295 -21.74 -19.84 -5.98
C GLU A 295 -21.34 -20.41 -7.35
N ALA A 296 -20.03 -20.48 -7.61
CA ALA A 296 -19.55 -21.46 -8.55
C ALA A 296 -19.99 -22.78 -7.93
N ILE A 297 -21.14 -23.26 -8.39
CA ILE A 297 -21.56 -24.63 -8.23
C ILE A 297 -20.38 -25.43 -8.78
N GLU A 298 -19.55 -25.95 -7.88
CA GLU A 298 -18.63 -27.06 -8.14
C GLU A 298 -19.46 -28.34 -8.36
N GLU A 299 -20.41 -28.31 -9.29
CA GLU A 299 -21.02 -29.50 -9.86
C GLU A 299 -20.60 -29.52 -11.32
N GLY A 300 -19.56 -30.30 -11.64
CA GLY A 300 -19.27 -30.62 -13.04
C GLY A 300 -17.83 -30.96 -13.40
N SER A 301 -16.82 -30.79 -12.53
CA SER A 301 -15.46 -31.25 -12.86
C SER A 301 -15.21 -32.72 -12.54
N GLU A 302 -16.07 -33.38 -11.76
CA GLU A 302 -16.00 -34.85 -11.56
C GLU A 302 -16.72 -35.66 -12.67
N ALA A 303 -17.54 -35.02 -13.51
CA ALA A 303 -18.26 -35.71 -14.59
C ALA A 303 -17.47 -35.83 -15.90
N LEU A 304 -16.46 -34.98 -16.14
CA LEU A 304 -15.67 -34.99 -17.39
C LEU A 304 -14.39 -35.82 -17.32
N GLU A 305 -13.91 -36.19 -16.12
CA GLU A 305 -12.78 -37.12 -15.97
C GLU A 305 -13.21 -38.60 -15.98
N ALA A 306 -14.50 -38.89 -15.83
CA ALA A 306 -15.03 -40.25 -15.87
C ALA A 306 -15.30 -40.76 -17.31
N GLU A 307 -15.51 -39.88 -18.29
CA GLU A 307 -15.81 -40.30 -19.68
C GLU A 307 -14.57 -40.42 -20.60
N THR A 308 -13.37 -40.03 -20.14
CA THR A 308 -12.13 -40.13 -20.95
C THR A 308 -11.31 -41.41 -20.70
N LYS A 309 -11.87 -42.40 -19.99
CA LYS A 309 -11.31 -43.76 -19.93
C LYS A 309 -12.35 -44.77 -20.40
N PRO A 310 -12.46 -44.95 -21.73
CA PRO A 310 -12.13 -46.28 -22.26
C PRO A 310 -11.59 -46.18 -23.70
N LEU A 311 -10.28 -46.10 -23.92
CA LEU A 311 -9.69 -46.31 -25.27
C LEU A 311 -8.21 -46.72 -25.27
N GLU A 312 -7.52 -46.72 -24.12
CA GLU A 312 -6.12 -47.14 -24.04
C GLU A 312 -5.90 -48.62 -23.63
N ALA A 313 -6.97 -49.37 -23.35
CA ALA A 313 -6.87 -50.79 -22.98
C ALA A 313 -6.85 -51.74 -24.20
N GLU A 314 -7.39 -51.33 -25.36
CA GLU A 314 -7.49 -52.20 -26.53
C GLU A 314 -6.21 -52.23 -27.39
N THR A 315 -5.40 -51.18 -27.36
CA THR A 315 -4.16 -51.10 -28.17
C THR A 315 -2.97 -51.89 -27.60
N LYS A 316 -3.08 -52.42 -26.37
CA LYS A 316 -2.09 -53.34 -25.77
C LYS A 316 -2.44 -54.82 -25.94
N ALA A 317 -3.69 -55.16 -26.25
CA ALA A 317 -4.07 -56.54 -26.52
C ALA A 317 -3.71 -56.97 -27.95
N GLU A 318 -3.85 -56.10 -28.96
CA GLU A 318 -3.46 -56.42 -30.34
C GLU A 318 -1.93 -56.52 -30.53
N LYS A 319 -1.13 -55.76 -29.78
CA LYS A 319 0.35 -55.85 -29.85
C LYS A 319 0.96 -57.05 -29.14
N ALA A 320 0.16 -57.82 -28.38
CA ALA A 320 0.63 -59.03 -27.69
C ALA A 320 0.42 -60.31 -28.50
N LEU A 321 -0.47 -60.30 -29.52
CA LEU A 321 -0.75 -61.47 -30.35
C LEU A 321 0.16 -61.58 -31.59
N ASP A 322 0.78 -60.48 -32.04
CA ASP A 322 1.74 -60.48 -33.17
C ASP A 322 3.19 -60.83 -32.80
N LYS A 323 3.46 -61.15 -31.52
CA LYS A 323 4.80 -61.55 -31.05
C LYS A 323 4.95 -63.04 -30.74
N SER A 324 3.93 -63.85 -31.04
CA SER A 324 3.96 -65.31 -30.86
C SER A 324 3.89 -66.12 -32.16
N LEU A 325 4.06 -65.49 -33.33
CA LEU A 325 4.14 -66.15 -34.64
C LEU A 325 5.38 -65.69 -35.43
N VAL A 326 6.57 -65.87 -34.85
CA VAL A 326 7.84 -66.18 -35.54
C VAL A 326 8.67 -67.07 -34.62
#